data_AF-A0A0C3B5I1-F1
#
_entry.id   AF-A0A0C3B5I1-F1
#
_cell.length_a   1.000
_cell.length_b   1.000
_cell.length_c   1.000
_cell.angle_alpha   90.00
_cell.angle_beta   90.00
_cell.angle_gamma   90.00
#
_symmetry.space_group_name_H-M   'P 1'
#
loop_
_entity.id
_entity.type
_entity.pdbx_description
1 polymer ?
#
loop_
_entity_poly.entity_id
_entity_poly.type
_entity_poly.pdbx_seq_one_letter_code
_entity_poly.pdbx_strand_id
1 'polypeptide(L)'
;DGGDIRCFSQLLILEELMHRLEYDHGRPVRPCEFFHSITGVGAAGAIAVFLGVLGMTVAEATEAFIGICEMVFAVDACDDKLRSERLVLAIKVVLDKLDIPYTTRLAGDIERSAGYRSICYSSAAIAGCRMFRNYKSKQASYNPTIVEAVRACWATPGLFASVIIGNGPQKEEIISAVHGFNNPTPQAVQEARELYGTDRAVSALLSLGSG
;
A
#
# COMPACT_ATOMS: atom_id res chain seq x y z
N ASP A 1 1.76 0.70 9.58
CA ASP A 1 0.73 -0.23 10.10
C ASP A 1 -0.62 0.01 9.46
N GLY A 2 -1.55 -0.93 9.57
CA GLY A 2 -2.95 -0.69 9.22
C GLY A 2 -3.66 0.16 10.28
N GLY A 3 -4.79 0.78 9.93
CA GLY A 3 -5.50 1.70 10.83
C GLY A 3 -6.65 2.49 10.22
N ASP A 4 -7.05 2.18 8.98
CA ASP A 4 -8.07 2.93 8.24
C ASP A 4 -7.79 4.44 8.23
N ILE A 5 -8.77 5.28 8.57
CA ILE A 5 -8.62 6.74 8.64
C ILE A 5 -7.46 7.19 9.55
N ARG A 6 -7.12 6.39 10.57
CA ARG A 6 -6.02 6.72 11.49
C ARG A 6 -4.65 6.64 10.84
N CYS A 7 -4.50 6.01 9.67
CA CYS A 7 -3.25 6.04 8.93
C CYS A 7 -2.84 7.47 8.50
N PHE A 8 -3.74 8.46 8.59
CA PHE A 8 -3.40 9.87 8.45
C PHE A 8 -2.28 10.32 9.41
N SER A 9 -2.23 9.79 10.64
CA SER A 9 -1.17 10.12 11.60
C SER A 9 0.21 9.70 11.12
N GLN A 10 0.31 8.60 10.36
CA GLN A 10 1.57 8.13 9.77
C GLN A 10 2.10 9.11 8.74
N LEU A 11 1.20 9.72 7.94
CA LEU A 11 1.58 10.72 6.96
C LEU A 11 2.08 12.00 7.61
N LEU A 12 1.46 12.45 8.71
CA LEU A 12 1.95 13.61 9.48
C LEU A 12 3.35 13.38 10.06
N ILE A 13 3.59 12.19 10.62
CA ILE A 13 4.92 11.84 11.16
C ILE A 13 5.95 11.77 10.01
N LEU A 14 5.56 11.18 8.89
CA LEU A 14 6.43 11.08 7.73
C LEU A 14 6.72 12.45 7.12
N GLU A 15 5.74 13.36 7.08
CA GLU A 15 5.90 14.73 6.57
C GLU A 15 6.98 15.48 7.34
N GLU A 16 6.93 15.45 8.68
CA GLU A 16 7.95 16.06 9.52
C GLU A 16 9.34 15.46 9.30
N LEU A 17 9.43 14.14 9.15
CA LEU A 17 10.71 13.49 8.83
C LEU A 17 11.24 13.94 7.47
N MET A 18 10.40 13.91 6.43
CA MET A 18 10.82 14.28 5.08
C MET A 18 11.20 15.76 5.02
N HIS A 19 10.50 16.65 5.72
CA HIS A 19 10.87 18.06 5.82
C HIS A 19 12.29 18.27 6.36
N ARG A 20 12.68 17.52 7.40
CA ARG A 20 14.06 17.56 7.94
C ARG A 20 15.07 17.04 6.94
N LEU A 21 14.75 15.96 6.23
CA LEU A 21 15.60 15.42 5.18
C LEU A 21 15.78 16.41 4.03
N GLU A 22 14.74 17.14 3.63
CA GLU A 22 14.84 18.17 2.61
C GLU A 22 15.79 19.30 3.02
N TYR A 23 15.73 19.71 4.29
CA TYR A 23 16.68 20.67 4.85
C TYR A 23 18.11 20.15 4.79
N ASP A 24 18.36 18.92 5.26
CA ASP A 24 19.70 18.31 5.29
C ASP A 24 20.28 18.07 3.89
N HIS A 25 19.44 17.72 2.92
CA HIS A 25 19.85 17.47 1.53
C HIS A 25 19.89 18.74 0.66
N GLY A 26 19.35 19.87 1.13
CA GLY A 26 19.28 21.13 0.38
C GLY A 26 18.39 21.07 -0.87
N ARG A 27 17.49 20.07 -0.95
CA ARG A 27 16.55 19.88 -2.07
C ARG A 27 15.33 19.09 -1.60
N PRO A 28 14.19 19.17 -2.31
CA PRO A 28 13.09 18.23 -2.12
C PRO A 28 13.56 16.77 -2.29
N VAL A 29 13.13 15.90 -1.39
CA VAL A 29 13.45 14.46 -1.40
C VAL A 29 12.14 13.70 -1.32
N ARG A 30 11.89 12.81 -2.28
CA ARG A 30 10.67 11.99 -2.25
C ARG A 30 10.89 10.74 -1.39
N PRO A 31 9.86 10.20 -0.74
CA PRO A 31 9.99 8.95 0.01
C PRO A 31 10.51 7.78 -0.84
N CYS A 32 10.21 7.76 -2.15
CA CYS A 32 10.75 6.76 -3.06
C CYS A 32 12.24 6.91 -3.41
N GLU A 33 12.83 8.08 -3.18
CA GLU A 33 14.27 8.32 -3.34
C GLU A 33 15.05 7.96 -2.07
N PHE A 34 14.42 8.12 -0.91
CA PHE A 34 15.07 7.91 0.39
C PHE A 34 14.90 6.47 0.91
N PHE A 35 13.70 5.90 0.79
CA PHE A 35 13.41 4.55 1.26
C PHE A 35 13.52 3.52 0.15
N HIS A 36 14.55 2.68 0.25
CA HIS A 36 14.75 1.58 -0.68
C HIS A 36 13.58 0.58 -0.69
N SER A 37 12.87 0.43 0.43
CA SER A 37 11.66 -0.40 0.53
C SER A 37 10.59 0.25 1.39
N ILE A 38 9.31 0.11 0.98
CA ILE A 38 8.15 0.49 1.80
C ILE A 38 7.15 -0.67 1.79
N THR A 39 6.68 -1.06 2.98
CA THR A 39 5.71 -2.13 3.16
C THR A 39 4.47 -1.62 3.89
N GLY A 40 3.29 -1.93 3.37
CA GLY A 40 2.01 -1.49 3.95
C GLY A 40 1.00 -2.63 4.11
N VAL A 41 -0.01 -2.42 4.96
CA VAL A 41 -1.15 -3.31 5.17
C VAL A 41 -2.41 -2.46 5.40
N GLY A 42 -3.58 -2.94 4.97
CA GLY A 42 -4.81 -2.14 5.07
C GLY A 42 -4.68 -0.83 4.27
N ALA A 43 -5.22 0.24 4.86
CA ALA A 43 -5.07 1.62 4.37
C ALA A 43 -3.64 2.03 4.04
N ALA A 44 -2.67 1.63 4.87
CA ALA A 44 -1.27 1.96 4.64
C ALA A 44 -0.69 1.24 3.42
N GLY A 45 -1.34 0.19 2.92
CA GLY A 45 -1.04 -0.40 1.62
C GLY A 45 -1.27 0.57 0.47
N ALA A 46 -2.34 1.36 0.51
CA ALA A 46 -2.60 2.44 -0.45
C ALA A 46 -1.51 3.53 -0.36
N ILE A 47 -1.19 3.96 0.85
CA ILE A 47 -0.13 4.95 1.11
C ILE A 47 1.23 4.46 0.57
N ALA A 48 1.57 3.18 0.77
CA ALA A 48 2.80 2.59 0.24
C ALA A 48 2.86 2.64 -1.30
N VAL A 49 1.71 2.48 -1.98
CA VAL A 49 1.60 2.65 -3.44
C VAL A 49 1.79 4.11 -3.83
N PHE A 50 1.13 5.05 -3.15
CA PHE A 50 1.19 6.48 -3.48
C PHE A 50 2.62 7.02 -3.38
N LEU A 51 3.25 6.80 -2.23
CA LEU A 51 4.61 7.27 -1.96
C LEU A 51 5.67 6.51 -2.77
N GLY A 52 5.33 5.31 -3.24
CA GLY A 52 6.28 4.34 -3.73
C GLY A 52 6.26 4.09 -5.22
N VAL A 53 5.12 3.62 -5.68
CA VAL A 53 4.87 3.24 -7.07
C VAL A 53 4.51 4.48 -7.88
N LEU A 54 3.62 5.32 -7.35
CA LEU A 54 3.21 6.57 -8.00
C LEU A 54 4.23 7.70 -7.78
N GLY A 55 5.15 7.52 -6.82
CA GLY A 55 6.22 8.46 -6.53
C GLY A 55 5.72 9.81 -6.02
N MET A 56 4.56 9.86 -5.38
CA MET A 56 4.01 11.08 -4.78
C MET A 56 4.90 11.60 -3.65
N THR A 57 4.91 12.91 -3.48
CA THR A 57 5.34 13.57 -2.24
C THR A 57 4.41 13.21 -1.08
N VAL A 58 4.84 13.47 0.16
CA VAL A 58 3.98 13.21 1.33
C VAL A 58 2.72 14.07 1.29
N ALA A 59 2.82 15.33 0.85
CA ALA A 59 1.69 16.24 0.71
C ALA A 59 0.66 15.72 -0.32
N GLU A 60 1.11 15.32 -1.52
CA GLU A 60 0.23 14.75 -2.56
C GLU A 60 -0.44 13.46 -2.09
N ALA A 61 0.31 12.56 -1.43
CA ALA A 61 -0.25 11.33 -0.88
C ALA A 61 -1.26 11.61 0.25
N THR A 62 -1.05 12.69 1.02
CA THR A 62 -1.97 13.12 2.08
C THR A 62 -3.27 13.63 1.51
N GLU A 63 -3.24 14.51 0.50
CA GLU A 63 -4.45 14.97 -0.18
C GLU A 63 -5.23 13.79 -0.79
N ALA A 64 -4.53 12.89 -1.49
CA ALA A 64 -5.14 11.70 -2.08
C ALA A 64 -5.78 10.79 -1.02
N PHE A 65 -5.08 10.56 0.10
CA PHE A 65 -5.57 9.71 1.17
C PHE A 65 -6.79 10.29 1.89
N ILE A 66 -6.79 11.61 2.17
CA ILE A 66 -7.95 12.32 2.74
C ILE A 66 -9.16 12.18 1.81
N GLY A 67 -9.00 12.48 0.52
CA GLY A 67 -10.11 12.39 -0.44
C GLY A 67 -10.68 10.97 -0.56
N ILE A 68 -9.85 9.93 -0.45
CA ILE A 68 -10.34 8.55 -0.36
C ILE A 68 -11.12 8.32 0.93
N CYS A 69 -10.60 8.75 2.08
CA CYS A 69 -11.26 8.58 3.37
C CYS A 69 -12.63 9.26 3.40
N GLU A 70 -12.74 10.48 2.87
CA GLU A 70 -14.01 11.22 2.76
C GLU A 70 -15.05 10.46 1.93
N MET A 71 -14.61 9.81 0.84
CA MET A 71 -15.51 9.03 0.00
C MET A 71 -15.95 7.71 0.65
N VAL A 72 -15.03 6.97 1.27
CA VAL A 72 -15.32 5.61 1.81
C VAL A 72 -15.93 5.64 3.21
N PHE A 73 -15.72 6.71 3.99
CA PHE A 73 -16.28 6.88 5.34
C PHE A 73 -17.29 8.03 5.41
N ALA A 74 -17.97 8.32 4.30
CA ALA A 74 -19.06 9.27 4.26
C ALA A 74 -20.17 8.92 5.28
N VAL A 75 -20.92 9.94 5.71
CA VAL A 75 -21.89 9.87 6.83
C VAL A 75 -23.09 8.97 6.52
N ASP A 76 -23.34 8.67 5.25
CA ASP A 76 -24.49 7.88 4.83
C ASP A 76 -24.34 6.38 5.09
N ALA A 77 -25.47 5.69 5.26
CA ALA A 77 -25.48 4.25 5.49
C ALA A 77 -24.84 3.52 4.30
N CYS A 78 -23.82 2.73 4.58
CA CYS A 78 -23.00 2.09 3.57
C CYS A 78 -22.63 0.66 4.00
N ASP A 79 -22.99 -0.33 3.17
CA ASP A 79 -22.54 -1.71 3.35
C ASP A 79 -21.11 -1.90 2.84
N ASP A 80 -20.55 -3.08 3.09
CA ASP A 80 -19.17 -3.43 2.72
C ASP A 80 -18.93 -3.41 1.20
N LYS A 81 -19.95 -3.76 0.40
CA LYS A 81 -19.91 -3.77 -1.05
C LYS A 81 -19.87 -2.35 -1.62
N LEU A 82 -20.82 -1.50 -1.22
CA LEU A 82 -20.88 -0.11 -1.65
C LEU A 82 -19.62 0.65 -1.21
N ARG A 83 -19.10 0.35 -0.01
CA ARG A 83 -17.85 0.95 0.47
C ARG A 83 -16.65 0.56 -0.40
N SER A 84 -16.57 -0.71 -0.79
CA SER A 84 -15.55 -1.18 -1.73
C SER A 84 -15.68 -0.57 -3.13
N GLU A 85 -16.90 -0.34 -3.61
CA GLU A 85 -17.14 0.36 -4.89
C GLU A 85 -16.68 1.82 -4.82
N ARG A 86 -16.97 2.52 -3.72
CA ARG A 86 -16.47 3.87 -3.45
C ARG A 86 -14.95 3.93 -3.39
N LEU A 87 -14.32 2.95 -2.74
CA LEU A 87 -12.87 2.86 -2.69
C LEU A 87 -12.27 2.77 -4.10
N VAL A 88 -12.83 1.91 -4.96
CA VAL A 88 -12.40 1.79 -6.37
C VAL A 88 -12.56 3.10 -7.12
N LEU A 89 -13.68 3.81 -6.96
CA LEU A 89 -13.90 5.11 -7.59
C LEU A 89 -12.89 6.15 -7.10
N ALA A 90 -12.64 6.22 -5.80
CA ALA A 90 -11.70 7.17 -5.22
C ALA A 90 -10.26 6.95 -5.72
N ILE A 91 -9.82 5.69 -5.84
CA ILE A 91 -8.50 5.37 -6.41
C ILE A 91 -8.44 5.78 -7.88
N LYS A 92 -9.50 5.56 -8.67
CA LYS A 92 -9.54 5.97 -10.07
C LYS A 92 -9.39 7.48 -10.23
N VAL A 93 -10.04 8.27 -9.38
CA VAL A 93 -9.87 9.74 -9.36
C VAL A 93 -8.40 10.12 -9.10
N VAL A 94 -7.72 9.41 -8.20
CA VAL A 94 -6.29 9.63 -7.95
C VAL A 94 -5.44 9.31 -9.18
N LEU A 95 -5.74 8.20 -9.88
CA LEU A 95 -5.02 7.81 -11.09
C LEU A 95 -5.28 8.75 -12.26
N ASP A 96 -6.52 9.26 -12.43
CA ASP A 96 -6.86 10.25 -13.44
C ASP A 96 -6.08 11.56 -13.27
N LYS A 97 -5.97 12.04 -12.02
CA LYS A 97 -5.15 13.23 -11.71
C LYS A 97 -3.69 13.08 -12.11
N LEU A 98 -3.19 11.84 -12.17
CA LEU A 98 -1.81 11.52 -12.54
C LEU A 98 -1.64 11.08 -14.00
N ASP A 99 -2.73 11.07 -14.79
CA ASP A 99 -2.76 10.53 -16.16
C ASP A 99 -2.26 9.07 -16.24
N ILE A 100 -2.69 8.24 -15.28
CA ILE A 100 -2.32 6.82 -15.19
C ILE A 100 -3.52 5.95 -15.56
N PRO A 101 -3.40 5.06 -16.57
CA PRO A 101 -4.46 4.12 -16.92
C PRO A 101 -4.87 3.22 -15.74
N TYR A 102 -6.16 2.95 -15.58
CA TYR A 102 -6.62 2.04 -14.52
C TYR A 102 -6.15 0.59 -14.69
N THR A 103 -5.71 0.23 -15.90
CA THR A 103 -5.14 -1.08 -16.23
C THR A 103 -3.69 -1.22 -15.80
N THR A 104 -3.06 -0.16 -15.30
CA THR A 104 -1.66 -0.15 -14.87
C THR A 104 -1.45 -1.16 -13.73
N ARG A 105 -0.54 -2.10 -13.99
CA ARG A 105 -0.09 -3.14 -13.07
C ARG A 105 0.75 -2.57 -11.94
N LEU A 106 0.69 -3.22 -10.79
CA LEU A 106 1.53 -2.88 -9.64
C LEU A 106 3.03 -3.07 -9.97
N ALA A 107 3.38 -4.11 -10.73
CA ALA A 107 4.73 -4.36 -11.23
C ALA A 107 4.80 -4.25 -12.76
N GLY A 108 5.81 -3.55 -13.27
CA GLY A 108 6.23 -3.58 -14.67
C GLY A 108 5.80 -2.38 -15.52
N ASP A 109 4.65 -1.76 -15.22
CA ASP A 109 4.10 -0.71 -16.09
C ASP A 109 4.60 0.71 -15.74
N ILE A 110 5.12 0.92 -14.53
CA ILE A 110 5.69 2.19 -14.09
C ILE A 110 7.18 1.99 -13.81
N GLU A 111 8.04 2.56 -14.67
CA GLU A 111 9.50 2.52 -14.50
C GLU A 111 10.03 3.51 -13.45
N ARG A 112 9.17 4.40 -12.93
CA ARG A 112 9.58 5.52 -12.06
C ARG A 112 10.03 5.12 -10.65
N SER A 113 9.83 3.89 -10.20
CA SER A 113 10.12 3.52 -8.80
C SER A 113 11.58 3.07 -8.62
N ALA A 114 12.42 3.92 -8.03
CA ALA A 114 13.77 3.56 -7.57
C ALA A 114 13.79 2.58 -6.36
N GLY A 115 12.62 2.07 -5.93
CA GLY A 115 12.51 1.26 -4.73
C GLY A 115 11.44 0.17 -4.78
N TYR A 116 11.56 -0.76 -3.84
CA TYR A 116 10.72 -1.94 -3.70
C TYR A 116 9.49 -1.66 -2.83
N ARG A 117 8.33 -2.10 -3.27
CA ARG A 117 7.04 -1.88 -2.61
C ARG A 117 6.33 -3.20 -2.44
N SER A 118 5.90 -3.46 -1.21
CA SER A 118 5.15 -4.66 -0.87
C SER A 118 3.89 -4.31 -0.08
N ILE A 119 2.80 -5.01 -0.38
CA ILE A 119 1.51 -4.78 0.24
C ILE A 119 0.99 -6.10 0.77
N CYS A 120 0.72 -6.14 2.08
CA CYS A 120 0.24 -7.31 2.77
C CYS A 120 -1.23 -7.60 2.43
N TYR A 121 -1.53 -8.86 2.13
CA TYR A 121 -2.87 -9.39 2.01
C TYR A 121 -2.93 -10.82 2.58
N SER A 122 -4.14 -11.32 2.83
CA SER A 122 -4.37 -12.67 3.32
C SER A 122 -5.40 -13.39 2.44
N SER A 123 -5.29 -14.71 2.41
CA SER A 123 -6.33 -15.58 1.85
C SER A 123 -7.44 -15.73 2.87
N ALA A 124 -8.70 -15.72 2.44
CA ALA A 124 -9.82 -16.05 3.32
C ALA A 124 -9.81 -17.54 3.72
N ALA A 125 -9.21 -18.41 2.91
CA ALA A 125 -9.16 -19.85 3.14
C ALA A 125 -7.87 -20.32 3.83
N ILE A 126 -6.76 -19.59 3.67
CA ILE A 126 -5.43 -20.00 4.16
C ILE A 126 -4.86 -18.93 5.09
N ALA A 127 -4.65 -19.31 6.34
CA ALA A 127 -4.00 -18.44 7.32
C ALA A 127 -2.58 -18.09 6.89
N GLY A 128 -2.25 -16.80 6.92
CA GLY A 128 -0.92 -16.31 6.58
C GLY A 128 -0.94 -14.91 5.96
N CYS A 129 0.25 -14.37 5.76
CA CYS A 129 0.47 -13.09 5.12
C CYS A 129 1.17 -13.30 3.78
N ARG A 130 0.61 -12.76 2.72
CA ARG A 130 1.18 -12.76 1.37
C ARG A 130 1.39 -11.31 0.93
N MET A 131 2.28 -11.10 -0.04
CA MET A 131 2.62 -9.76 -0.51
C MET A 131 2.29 -9.62 -1.98
N PHE A 132 1.55 -8.57 -2.34
CA PHE A 132 1.68 -8.00 -3.67
C PHE A 132 2.97 -7.21 -3.74
N ARG A 133 3.72 -7.32 -4.85
CA ARG A 133 5.06 -6.74 -4.99
C ARG A 133 5.18 -6.00 -6.32
N ASN A 134 5.92 -4.89 -6.35
CA ASN A 134 6.34 -4.26 -7.62
C ASN A 134 7.67 -4.84 -8.16
N TYR A 135 8.20 -5.91 -7.55
CA TYR A 135 9.47 -6.56 -7.90
C TYR A 135 9.36 -8.07 -7.95
N LYS A 136 10.37 -8.71 -8.56
CA LYS A 136 10.48 -10.17 -8.61
C LYS A 136 10.93 -10.72 -7.26
N SER A 137 10.24 -11.75 -6.77
CA SER A 137 10.63 -12.52 -5.58
C SER A 137 10.66 -14.02 -5.93
N LYS A 138 11.36 -14.80 -5.09
CA LYS A 138 11.29 -16.27 -5.13
C LYS A 138 9.90 -16.79 -4.75
N GLN A 139 9.16 -16.02 -3.96
CA GLN A 139 7.79 -16.35 -3.59
C GLN A 139 6.82 -15.92 -4.70
N ALA A 140 5.93 -16.82 -5.13
CA ALA A 140 4.91 -16.49 -6.10
C ALA A 140 3.94 -15.44 -5.56
N SER A 141 3.65 -14.43 -6.38
CA SER A 141 2.71 -13.36 -6.09
C SER A 141 1.83 -13.11 -7.31
N TYR A 142 0.58 -12.72 -7.07
CA TYR A 142 -0.22 -12.11 -8.13
C TYR A 142 0.38 -10.74 -8.49
N ASN A 143 0.22 -10.32 -9.75
CA ASN A 143 0.51 -8.97 -10.21
C ASN A 143 -0.81 -8.25 -10.59
N PRO A 144 -1.62 -7.83 -9.61
CA PRO A 144 -2.86 -7.08 -9.87
C PRO A 144 -2.58 -5.69 -10.48
N THR A 145 -3.62 -5.04 -10.97
CA THR A 145 -3.60 -3.59 -11.19
C THR A 145 -3.44 -2.84 -9.86
N ILE A 146 -3.03 -1.58 -9.90
CA ILE A 146 -2.95 -0.74 -8.69
C ILE A 146 -4.31 -0.68 -7.98
N VAL A 147 -5.40 -0.52 -8.74
CA VAL A 147 -6.78 -0.48 -8.22
C VAL A 147 -7.13 -1.77 -7.48
N GLU A 148 -6.85 -2.92 -8.09
CA GLU A 148 -7.10 -4.23 -7.49
C GLU A 148 -6.23 -4.46 -6.24
N ALA A 149 -4.96 -4.07 -6.27
CA ALA A 149 -4.03 -4.21 -5.15
C ALA A 149 -4.52 -3.44 -3.92
N VAL A 150 -4.91 -2.17 -4.12
CA VAL A 150 -5.42 -1.31 -3.04
C VAL A 150 -6.77 -1.82 -2.53
N ARG A 151 -7.68 -2.21 -3.43
CA ARG A 151 -8.97 -2.80 -3.02
C ARG A 151 -8.77 -4.05 -2.16
N ALA A 152 -7.88 -4.95 -2.58
CA ALA A 152 -7.62 -6.21 -1.88
C ALA A 152 -6.93 -6.00 -0.53
N CYS A 153 -5.95 -5.10 -0.43
CA CYS A 153 -5.25 -4.86 0.83
C CYS A 153 -6.13 -4.18 1.88
N TRP A 154 -7.17 -3.45 1.45
CA TRP A 154 -8.12 -2.75 2.31
C TRP A 154 -9.42 -3.52 2.57
N ALA A 155 -9.56 -4.73 2.03
CA ALA A 155 -10.71 -5.61 2.17
C ALA A 155 -10.84 -6.21 3.59
N THR A 156 -10.98 -5.35 4.62
CA THR A 156 -11.16 -5.75 6.02
C THR A 156 -12.55 -6.36 6.22
N PRO A 157 -12.66 -7.64 6.63
CA PRO A 157 -13.96 -8.29 6.85
C PRO A 157 -14.90 -7.47 7.73
N GLY A 158 -16.15 -7.29 7.26
CA GLY A 158 -17.17 -6.48 7.93
C GLY A 158 -17.11 -4.97 7.64
N LEU A 159 -16.00 -4.48 7.08
CA LEU A 159 -15.86 -3.08 6.66
C LEU A 159 -15.79 -2.93 5.13
N PHE A 160 -15.11 -3.84 4.45
CA PHE A 160 -14.96 -3.83 2.99
C PHE A 160 -15.14 -5.24 2.44
N ALA A 161 -15.82 -5.36 1.30
CA ALA A 161 -16.03 -6.64 0.63
C ALA A 161 -14.71 -7.27 0.16
N SER A 162 -14.62 -8.60 0.25
CA SER A 162 -13.48 -9.39 -0.22
C SER A 162 -13.26 -9.27 -1.74
N VAL A 163 -12.09 -9.72 -2.19
CA VAL A 163 -11.68 -9.66 -3.60
C VAL A 163 -11.35 -11.05 -4.11
N ILE A 164 -11.95 -11.47 -5.22
CA ILE A 164 -11.60 -12.73 -5.88
C ILE A 164 -10.49 -12.45 -6.90
N ILE A 165 -9.33 -13.08 -6.74
CA ILE A 165 -8.20 -13.00 -7.70
C ILE A 165 -7.90 -14.39 -8.24
N GLY A 166 -7.43 -14.45 -9.48
CA GLY A 166 -7.02 -15.69 -10.16
C GLY A 166 -8.01 -16.16 -11.23
N ASN A 167 -7.61 -17.17 -11.98
CA ASN A 167 -8.36 -17.70 -13.12
C ASN A 167 -8.72 -19.17 -12.92
N GLY A 168 -9.91 -19.55 -13.37
CA GLY A 168 -10.38 -20.94 -13.35
C GLY A 168 -10.28 -21.60 -11.95
N PRO A 169 -9.59 -22.74 -11.80
CA PRO A 169 -9.49 -23.46 -10.52
C PRO A 169 -8.58 -22.79 -9.49
N GLN A 170 -7.82 -21.75 -9.86
CA GLN A 170 -6.93 -21.00 -8.96
C GLN A 170 -7.56 -19.72 -8.40
N LYS A 171 -8.90 -19.60 -8.47
CA LYS A 171 -9.61 -18.48 -7.85
C LYS A 171 -9.46 -18.54 -6.34
N GLU A 172 -9.02 -17.44 -5.77
CA GLU A 172 -8.81 -17.29 -4.34
C GLU A 172 -9.55 -16.04 -3.87
N GLU A 173 -10.24 -16.18 -2.73
CA GLU A 173 -10.82 -15.05 -2.02
C GLU A 173 -9.75 -14.41 -1.14
N ILE A 174 -9.51 -13.12 -1.37
CA ILE A 174 -8.51 -12.31 -0.71
C ILE A 174 -9.19 -11.28 0.19
N ILE A 175 -8.61 -11.13 1.39
CA ILE A 175 -9.00 -10.16 2.40
C ILE A 175 -7.77 -9.39 2.88
N SER A 176 -8.01 -8.31 3.62
CA SER A 176 -6.95 -7.55 4.26
C SER A 176 -6.20 -8.40 5.30
N ALA A 177 -4.88 -8.26 5.35
CA ALA A 177 -4.03 -8.92 6.35
C ALA A 177 -4.02 -8.21 7.72
N VAL A 178 -4.80 -7.14 7.91
CA VAL A 178 -4.83 -6.40 9.19
C VAL A 178 -5.18 -7.30 10.38
N HIS A 179 -5.96 -8.36 10.16
CA HIS A 179 -6.18 -9.39 11.17
C HIS A 179 -4.99 -10.34 11.23
N GLY A 180 -4.10 -10.12 12.22
CA GLY A 180 -2.92 -10.95 12.48
C GLY A 180 -1.60 -10.36 11.98
N PHE A 181 -1.64 -9.45 11.01
CA PHE A 181 -0.44 -8.82 10.43
C PHE A 181 -0.55 -7.29 10.32
N ASN A 182 -1.24 -6.66 11.27
CA ASN A 182 -1.49 -5.21 11.25
C ASN A 182 -0.21 -4.35 11.32
N ASN A 183 0.84 -4.87 11.95
CA ASN A 183 2.18 -4.30 11.89
C ASN A 183 3.04 -5.17 10.95
N PRO A 184 3.32 -4.70 9.72
CA PRO A 184 4.03 -5.49 8.72
C PRO A 184 5.56 -5.40 8.89
N THR A 185 6.09 -4.90 10.01
CA THR A 185 7.55 -4.75 10.21
C THR A 185 8.30 -6.08 10.06
N PRO A 186 7.85 -7.22 10.65
CA PRO A 186 8.50 -8.51 10.43
C PRO A 186 8.52 -8.93 8.94
N GLN A 187 7.43 -8.66 8.22
CA GLN A 187 7.29 -8.94 6.80
C GLN A 187 8.22 -8.05 5.98
N ALA A 188 8.33 -6.76 6.31
CA ALA A 188 9.25 -5.83 5.66
C ALA A 188 10.71 -6.27 5.82
N VAL A 189 11.11 -6.72 7.02
CA VAL A 189 12.46 -7.25 7.26
C VAL A 189 12.70 -8.54 6.48
N GLN A 190 11.69 -9.43 6.39
CA GLN A 190 11.79 -10.64 5.58
C GLN A 190 11.95 -10.31 4.09
N GLU A 191 11.15 -9.38 3.55
CA GLU A 191 11.27 -8.92 2.16
C GLU A 191 12.64 -8.31 1.89
N ALA A 192 13.16 -7.47 2.81
CA ALA A 192 14.49 -6.88 2.69
C ALA A 192 15.59 -7.96 2.65
N ARG A 193 15.50 -9.00 3.48
CA ARG A 193 16.44 -10.13 3.46
C ARG A 193 16.40 -10.88 2.13
N GLU A 194 15.21 -11.09 1.58
CA GLU A 194 15.05 -11.77 0.28
C GLU A 194 15.58 -10.94 -0.89
N LEU A 195 15.40 -9.62 -0.85
CA LEU A 195 15.82 -8.69 -1.90
C LEU A 195 17.33 -8.40 -1.89
N TYR A 196 17.88 -8.13 -0.70
CA TYR A 196 19.25 -7.62 -0.55
C TYR A 196 20.26 -8.67 -0.09
N GLY A 197 19.78 -9.88 0.23
CA GLY A 197 20.59 -10.94 0.83
C GLY A 197 20.81 -10.74 2.32
N THR A 198 21.48 -11.71 2.94
CA THR A 198 21.79 -11.72 4.38
C THR A 198 23.02 -10.91 4.75
N ASP A 199 23.84 -10.54 3.76
CA ASP A 199 25.16 -9.97 3.98
C ASP A 199 25.15 -8.44 4.04
N ARG A 200 23.97 -7.82 3.82
CA ARG A 200 23.78 -6.37 3.90
C ARG A 200 23.07 -5.99 5.19
N ALA A 201 23.67 -5.07 5.94
CA ALA A 201 23.05 -4.50 7.12
C ALA A 201 21.95 -3.50 6.74
N VAL A 202 20.84 -3.53 7.49
CA VAL A 202 19.79 -2.50 7.41
C VAL A 202 20.30 -1.26 8.14
N SER A 203 20.48 -0.15 7.41
CA SER A 203 20.94 1.12 8.01
C SER A 203 19.86 1.82 8.82
N ALA A 204 18.59 1.70 8.42
CA ALA A 204 17.46 2.29 9.10
C ALA A 204 16.19 1.46 8.87
N LEU A 205 15.35 1.36 9.90
CA LEU A 205 14.02 0.76 9.86
C LEU A 205 13.05 1.72 10.54
N LEU A 206 12.09 2.25 9.78
CA LEU A 206 11.05 3.13 10.28
C LEU A 206 9.71 2.38 10.30
N SER A 207 9.14 2.20 11.48
CA SER A 207 7.82 1.61 11.68
C SER A 207 6.85 2.70 12.14
N LEU A 208 5.79 2.93 11.36
CA LEU A 208 4.79 3.97 11.63
C LEU A 208 3.46 3.32 12.03
N GLY A 209 3.12 3.45 13.32
CA GLY A 209 1.84 3.03 13.88
C GLY A 209 0.71 4.01 13.57
N SER A 210 -0.54 3.54 13.62
CA SER A 210 -1.75 4.37 13.46
C SER A 210 -2.42 4.76 14.79
N GLY A 211 -1.74 4.54 15.93
CA GLY A 211 -2.29 4.73 17.28
C GLY A 211 -2.91 3.46 17.84
#